data_AF-A0A934NYR6-F1
#
_entry.id   AF-A0A934NYR6-F1
#
_cell.length_a   1.000
_cell.length_b   1.000
_cell.length_c   1.000
_cell.angle_alpha   90.00
_cell.angle_beta   90.00
_cell.angle_gamma   90.00
#
_symmetry.space_group_name_H-M   'P 1'
#
loop_
_entity.id
_entity.type
_entity.pdbx_description
1 polymer ?
#
loop_
_entity_poly.entity_id
_entity_poly.type
_entity_poly.pdbx_seq_one_letter_code
_entity_poly.pdbx_strand_id
1 'polypeptide(L)'
;MKNVVRALALIAGAAAVVAGCETESGSPSAAETSRAAATSIAAASTTEAPSESETATTTSASATTTADTASNTSGDGLCVDPGSAGVLDAIATLPSTNDWAIEDSSEATIGDCPELGWITVSGGASAAAPIHVLFFHDGTYLGTATSEPYAFTYVSAESADTISVDYKWLAGDEPFCCPAGGPATIPYTWDGSQVVMTVPLPDEVR
;
A
#
# COMPACT_ATOMS: atom_id res chain seq x y z
N MET A 1 35.29 -10.81 40.31
CA MET A 1 36.49 -11.48 39.77
C MET A 1 36.23 -11.78 38.29
N LYS A 2 37.16 -11.45 37.40
CA LYS A 2 37.31 -11.90 35.99
C LYS A 2 36.04 -12.37 35.25
N ASN A 3 35.48 -11.50 34.39
CA ASN A 3 34.80 -11.94 33.16
C ASN A 3 35.58 -11.43 31.94
N VAL A 4 35.63 -12.25 30.89
CA VAL A 4 36.66 -12.24 29.85
C VAL A 4 36.30 -11.33 28.67
N VAL A 5 37.25 -10.49 28.24
CA VAL A 5 37.21 -9.80 26.94
C VAL A 5 37.48 -10.82 25.83
N ARG A 6 36.61 -10.90 24.83
CA ARG A 6 36.89 -11.61 23.57
C ARG A 6 37.12 -10.59 22.45
N ALA A 7 38.36 -10.55 21.96
CA ALA A 7 38.79 -9.63 20.92
C ALA A 7 38.42 -10.15 19.52
N LEU A 8 38.32 -9.22 18.57
CA LEU A 8 38.15 -9.53 17.14
C LEU A 8 39.40 -10.24 16.58
N ALA A 9 39.17 -11.09 15.57
CA ALA A 9 40.21 -11.55 14.66
C ALA A 9 39.76 -11.29 13.22
N LEU A 10 40.45 -10.38 12.54
CA LEU A 10 40.32 -10.15 11.10
C LEU A 10 41.09 -11.25 10.35
N ILE A 11 40.52 -11.78 9.28
CA ILE A 11 41.27 -12.56 8.28
C ILE A 11 41.04 -11.92 6.92
N ALA A 12 42.11 -11.35 6.35
CA ALA A 12 42.15 -10.90 4.98
C ALA A 12 42.53 -12.08 4.06
N GLY A 13 41.86 -12.21 2.92
CA GLY A 13 42.20 -13.15 1.84
C GLY A 13 42.09 -12.43 0.50
N ALA A 14 43.13 -12.51 -0.32
CA ALA A 14 43.30 -11.65 -1.49
C ALA A 14 43.14 -12.38 -2.84
N ALA A 15 42.55 -11.66 -3.79
CA ALA A 15 42.80 -11.66 -5.24
C ALA A 15 42.84 -12.97 -6.05
N ALA A 16 41.98 -13.04 -7.06
CA ALA A 16 42.31 -13.59 -8.37
C ALA A 16 41.77 -12.67 -9.47
N VAL A 17 42.62 -12.28 -10.42
CA VAL A 17 42.24 -11.46 -11.58
C VAL A 17 42.10 -12.38 -12.78
N VAL A 18 40.98 -12.29 -13.52
CA VAL A 18 40.86 -12.88 -14.85
C VAL A 18 40.55 -11.76 -15.83
N ALA A 19 41.52 -11.43 -16.67
CA ALA A 19 41.33 -10.54 -17.81
C ALA A 19 40.80 -11.35 -18.99
N GLY A 20 39.69 -10.90 -19.58
CA GLY A 20 39.12 -11.44 -20.81
C GLY A 20 38.78 -10.30 -21.76
N CYS A 21 39.68 -9.98 -22.68
CA CYS A 21 39.34 -9.19 -23.86
C CYS A 21 39.15 -10.15 -25.02
N GLU A 22 37.91 -10.29 -25.50
CA GLU A 22 37.67 -10.68 -26.88
C GLU A 22 36.91 -9.55 -27.57
N THR A 23 37.49 -9.08 -28.66
CA THR A 23 37.00 -7.96 -29.47
C THR A 23 36.86 -8.50 -30.89
N GLU A 24 35.65 -8.89 -31.27
CA GLU A 24 35.36 -9.25 -32.65
C GLU A 24 34.50 -8.16 -33.31
N SER A 25 35.02 -7.61 -34.42
CA SER A 25 34.40 -6.51 -35.15
C SER A 25 33.46 -7.05 -36.23
N GLY A 26 32.18 -6.65 -36.19
CA GLY A 26 31.20 -6.90 -37.24
C GLY A 26 30.53 -5.59 -37.68
N SER A 27 30.71 -5.21 -38.96
CA SER A 27 30.28 -3.91 -39.52
C SER A 27 28.86 -3.95 -40.16
N PRO A 28 28.30 -2.82 -40.64
CA PRO A 28 26.86 -2.57 -40.54
C PRO A 28 26.02 -2.83 -41.80
N SER A 29 24.70 -2.90 -41.61
CA SER A 29 23.65 -2.72 -42.63
C SER A 29 22.30 -2.51 -41.94
N ALA A 30 21.36 -1.73 -42.47
CA ALA A 30 21.44 -0.66 -43.48
C ALA A 30 20.26 0.31 -43.22
N ALA A 31 20.41 1.58 -43.61
CA ALA A 31 19.29 2.53 -43.58
C ALA A 31 18.33 2.31 -44.76
N GLU A 32 17.06 2.73 -44.61
CA GLU A 32 16.10 3.22 -45.64
C GLU A 32 14.67 3.20 -45.03
N THR A 33 13.71 4.09 -45.32
CA THR A 33 13.80 5.48 -45.83
C THR A 33 12.42 6.17 -45.74
N SER A 34 12.40 7.45 -45.35
CA SER A 34 11.33 8.45 -45.65
C SER A 34 9.87 8.17 -45.14
N ARG A 35 8.90 9.11 -45.16
CA ARG A 35 8.85 10.49 -45.70
C ARG A 35 7.94 11.43 -44.89
N ALA A 36 8.28 12.72 -44.98
CA ALA A 36 7.75 13.91 -44.30
C ALA A 36 6.27 14.33 -44.49
N ALA A 37 5.87 15.29 -43.63
CA ALA A 37 4.93 16.41 -43.86
C ALA A 37 3.41 16.06 -44.03
N ALA A 38 2.42 16.90 -43.73
CA ALA A 38 2.31 18.29 -43.20
C ALA A 38 1.06 18.34 -42.25
N THR A 39 0.43 19.45 -41.79
CA THR A 39 0.46 20.90 -42.12
C THR A 39 -0.04 21.72 -40.91
N SER A 40 0.40 22.97 -40.75
CA SER A 40 -0.19 23.93 -39.79
C SER A 40 -1.50 24.54 -40.30
N ILE A 41 -2.42 24.88 -39.39
CA ILE A 41 -3.42 25.94 -39.59
C ILE A 41 -3.52 26.80 -38.33
N ALA A 42 -3.48 28.11 -38.54
CA ALA A 42 -3.72 29.13 -37.52
C ALA A 42 -5.08 29.80 -37.78
N ALA A 43 -5.74 30.25 -36.72
CA ALA A 43 -6.81 31.25 -36.80
C ALA A 43 -6.76 32.11 -35.52
N ALA A 44 -7.08 33.39 -35.64
CA ALA A 44 -6.91 34.38 -34.58
C ALA A 44 -8.22 35.07 -34.21
N SER A 45 -8.24 35.61 -32.99
CA SER A 45 -8.95 36.82 -32.53
C SER A 45 -10.33 37.18 -33.10
N THR A 46 -11.32 37.30 -32.22
CA THR A 46 -12.19 38.50 -32.23
C THR A 46 -12.70 38.85 -30.84
N THR A 47 -12.73 40.15 -30.56
CA THR A 47 -13.45 40.77 -29.44
C THR A 47 -14.87 41.07 -29.87
N GLU A 48 -15.88 40.73 -29.06
CA GLU A 48 -17.02 41.65 -28.86
C GLU A 48 -17.76 41.37 -27.56
N ALA A 49 -18.33 42.42 -26.99
CA ALA A 49 -19.28 42.36 -25.89
C ALA A 49 -20.47 43.26 -26.24
N PRO A 50 -21.71 42.73 -26.12
CA PRO A 50 -22.86 43.57 -25.86
C PRO A 50 -23.33 43.37 -24.42
N SER A 51 -23.62 44.50 -23.76
CA SER A 51 -24.39 44.53 -22.52
C SER A 51 -25.87 44.57 -22.88
N GLU A 52 -26.64 43.55 -22.51
CA GLU A 52 -28.10 43.68 -22.45
C GLU A 52 -28.69 42.98 -21.23
N SER A 53 -29.74 43.59 -20.68
CA SER A 53 -30.23 43.35 -19.33
C SER A 53 -31.60 42.70 -19.38
N GLU A 54 -31.68 41.39 -19.17
CA GLU A 54 -32.96 40.72 -18.93
C GLU A 54 -32.99 40.06 -17.54
N THR A 55 -33.94 40.53 -16.73
CA THR A 55 -34.30 39.96 -15.43
C THR A 55 -34.99 38.60 -15.63
N ALA A 56 -34.21 37.54 -15.77
CA ALA A 56 -34.72 36.17 -15.68
C ALA A 56 -34.69 35.70 -14.22
N THR A 57 -35.82 35.76 -13.53
CA THR A 57 -36.03 35.14 -12.21
C THR A 57 -35.95 33.62 -12.34
N THR A 58 -34.72 33.12 -12.43
CA THR A 58 -34.43 31.69 -12.47
C THR A 58 -34.15 31.25 -11.06
N THR A 59 -35.01 30.34 -10.59
CA THR A 59 -34.83 29.45 -9.44
C THR A 59 -33.39 29.36 -8.98
N SER A 60 -33.17 29.64 -7.69
CA SER A 60 -31.94 29.26 -6.99
C SER A 60 -31.88 27.73 -6.90
N ALA A 61 -31.61 27.09 -8.04
CA ALA A 61 -31.00 25.80 -8.06
C ALA A 61 -29.65 26.02 -7.37
N SER A 62 -29.58 25.57 -6.12
CA SER A 62 -28.30 25.17 -5.58
C SER A 62 -27.72 24.20 -6.59
N ALA A 63 -26.76 24.68 -7.38
CA ALA A 63 -25.65 23.85 -7.77
C ALA A 63 -25.00 23.44 -6.45
N THR A 64 -25.56 22.41 -5.82
CA THR A 64 -24.79 21.51 -4.99
C THR A 64 -23.73 21.00 -5.94
N THR A 65 -22.60 21.71 -5.94
CA THR A 65 -21.33 21.19 -6.40
C THR A 65 -21.30 19.74 -5.95
N THR A 66 -21.03 18.81 -6.86
CA THR A 66 -20.58 17.50 -6.46
C THR A 66 -19.25 17.72 -5.76
N ALA A 67 -19.32 18.09 -4.49
CA ALA A 67 -18.31 17.81 -3.52
C ALA A 67 -18.26 16.28 -3.52
N ASP A 68 -17.36 15.79 -4.36
CA ASP A 68 -16.53 14.64 -4.08
C ASP A 68 -16.47 14.50 -2.55
N THR A 69 -17.24 13.54 -2.04
CA THR A 69 -17.45 13.43 -0.60
C THR A 69 -16.17 12.86 -0.08
N ALA A 70 -15.26 13.77 0.30
CA ALA A 70 -13.92 13.44 0.77
C ALA A 70 -14.05 12.30 1.77
N SER A 71 -13.61 11.13 1.32
CA SER A 71 -13.72 9.89 2.07
C SER A 71 -13.10 10.13 3.45
N ASN A 72 -13.78 9.70 4.51
CA ASN A 72 -13.26 9.93 5.86
C ASN A 72 -11.96 9.14 6.12
N THR A 73 -11.62 8.16 5.28
CA THR A 73 -10.33 7.45 5.29
C THR A 73 -9.26 8.14 4.48
N SER A 74 -9.58 9.10 3.63
CA SER A 74 -8.62 9.72 2.70
C SER A 74 -8.05 11.04 3.24
N GLY A 75 -6.79 11.30 2.92
CA GLY A 75 -6.01 12.43 3.44
C GLY A 75 -4.62 12.45 2.82
N ASP A 76 -3.91 13.58 2.89
CA ASP A 76 -2.51 13.75 2.42
C ASP A 76 -2.17 13.19 1.01
N GLY A 77 -3.17 13.04 0.13
CA GLY A 77 -3.04 12.47 -1.22
C GLY A 77 -3.25 10.96 -1.32
N LEU A 78 -3.47 10.27 -0.19
CA LEU A 78 -3.71 8.84 -0.09
C LEU A 78 -5.21 8.49 -0.05
N CYS A 79 -5.55 7.32 -0.58
CA CYS A 79 -6.90 6.75 -0.51
C CYS A 79 -7.25 6.29 0.91
N VAL A 80 -6.28 5.72 1.61
CA VAL A 80 -6.34 5.40 3.05
C VAL A 80 -5.15 6.09 3.72
N ASP A 81 -5.41 7.21 4.38
CA ASP A 81 -4.45 8.01 5.12
C ASP A 81 -4.37 7.53 6.59
N PRO A 82 -3.19 7.09 7.07
CA PRO A 82 -2.95 6.76 8.47
C PRO A 82 -3.36 7.85 9.48
N GLY A 83 -3.32 9.13 9.09
CA GLY A 83 -3.69 10.28 9.92
C GLY A 83 -5.18 10.62 9.94
N SER A 84 -6.01 9.95 9.11
CA SER A 84 -7.38 10.35 8.89
C SER A 84 -8.30 10.04 10.07
N ALA A 85 -9.37 10.82 10.23
CA ALA A 85 -10.37 10.56 11.27
C ALA A 85 -11.01 9.17 11.13
N GLY A 86 -11.34 8.72 9.91
CA GLY A 86 -11.92 7.40 9.67
C GLY A 86 -10.98 6.24 10.01
N VAL A 87 -9.68 6.39 9.78
CA VAL A 87 -8.67 5.38 10.17
C VAL A 87 -8.46 5.37 11.69
N LEU A 88 -8.36 6.54 12.32
CA LEU A 88 -8.22 6.65 13.77
C LEU A 88 -9.46 6.13 14.53
N ASP A 89 -10.67 6.41 14.03
CA ASP A 89 -11.93 5.87 14.55
C ASP A 89 -11.98 4.34 14.39
N ALA A 90 -11.49 3.79 13.27
CA ALA A 90 -11.40 2.34 13.05
C ALA A 90 -10.46 1.66 14.07
N ILE A 91 -9.28 2.24 14.30
CA ILE A 91 -8.32 1.75 15.31
C ILE A 91 -8.93 1.83 16.73
N ALA A 92 -9.73 2.85 17.02
CA ALA A 92 -10.44 2.99 18.28
C ALA A 92 -11.55 1.93 18.52
N THR A 93 -11.91 1.14 17.50
CA THR A 93 -12.81 -0.02 17.68
C THR A 93 -12.12 -1.26 18.27
N LEU A 94 -10.78 -1.31 18.21
CA LEU A 94 -10.00 -2.43 18.71
C LEU A 94 -9.98 -2.48 20.25
N PRO A 95 -9.71 -3.65 20.88
CA PRO A 95 -9.63 -3.76 22.32
C PRO A 95 -8.57 -2.81 22.92
N SER A 96 -8.98 -1.94 23.85
CA SER A 96 -8.13 -0.94 24.52
C SER A 96 -7.13 -1.52 25.54
N THR A 97 -6.87 -2.83 25.49
CA THR A 97 -5.86 -3.51 26.29
C THR A 97 -4.44 -3.35 25.74
N ASN A 98 -4.32 -2.89 24.48
CA ASN A 98 -3.06 -2.65 23.80
C ASN A 98 -2.95 -1.18 23.39
N ASP A 99 -1.73 -0.63 23.46
CA ASP A 99 -1.40 0.67 22.88
C ASP A 99 -1.19 0.50 21.36
N TRP A 100 -2.29 0.50 20.58
CA TRP A 100 -2.25 0.30 19.14
C TRP A 100 -1.51 1.43 18.42
N ALA A 101 -0.47 1.08 17.66
CA ALA A 101 0.28 2.00 16.80
C ALA A 101 0.22 1.52 15.34
N ILE A 102 0.17 2.45 14.38
CA ILE A 102 0.25 2.13 12.95
C ILE A 102 1.70 1.77 12.61
N GLU A 103 1.88 0.61 12.00
CA GLU A 103 3.18 0.12 11.51
C GLU A 103 3.33 0.37 10.01
N ASP A 104 2.27 0.16 9.23
CA ASP A 104 2.30 0.12 7.77
C ASP A 104 0.91 0.37 7.16
N SER A 105 0.84 0.73 5.87
CA SER A 105 -0.39 1.18 5.20
C SER A 105 -0.32 1.06 3.67
N SER A 106 -1.47 0.87 3.02
CA SER A 106 -1.57 0.97 1.55
C SER A 106 -1.12 2.34 1.03
N GLU A 107 -0.18 2.37 0.07
CA GLU A 107 0.39 3.60 -0.48
C GLU A 107 -0.42 4.22 -1.65
N ALA A 108 -1.61 3.69 -1.92
CA ALA A 108 -2.43 4.09 -3.07
C ALA A 108 -2.88 5.57 -3.01
N THR A 109 -2.70 6.29 -4.12
CA THR A 109 -2.99 7.72 -4.22
C THR A 109 -4.37 8.02 -4.81
N ILE A 110 -4.99 9.12 -4.34
CA ILE A 110 -6.28 9.61 -4.82
C ILE A 110 -6.25 9.79 -6.35
N GLY A 111 -7.20 9.13 -7.02
CA GLY A 111 -7.28 9.05 -8.49
C GLY A 111 -7.12 7.62 -9.01
N ASP A 112 -6.36 6.78 -8.30
CA ASP A 112 -6.05 5.39 -8.65
C ASP A 112 -6.27 4.47 -7.42
N CYS A 113 -7.37 4.68 -6.69
CA CYS A 113 -7.68 3.91 -5.48
C CYS A 113 -8.06 2.45 -5.81
N PRO A 114 -7.51 1.45 -5.08
CA PRO A 114 -7.99 0.08 -5.13
C PRO A 114 -9.41 -0.02 -4.54
N GLU A 115 -10.12 -1.09 -4.86
CA GLU A 115 -11.36 -1.46 -4.16
C GLU A 115 -11.07 -1.82 -2.70
N LEU A 116 -9.91 -2.41 -2.39
CA LEU A 116 -9.54 -2.82 -1.04
C LEU A 116 -8.24 -2.12 -0.58
N GLY A 117 -8.37 -1.16 0.33
CA GLY A 117 -7.27 -0.51 1.05
C GLY A 117 -7.03 -1.12 2.44
N TRP A 118 -5.86 -0.87 3.03
CA TRP A 118 -5.47 -1.53 4.29
C TRP A 118 -4.56 -0.68 5.20
N ILE A 119 -4.61 -0.98 6.51
CA ILE A 119 -3.69 -0.47 7.54
C ILE A 119 -3.24 -1.65 8.42
N THR A 120 -1.96 -1.70 8.78
CA THR A 120 -1.42 -2.64 9.78
C THR A 120 -1.10 -1.92 11.09
N VAL A 121 -1.55 -2.47 12.22
CA VAL A 121 -1.28 -1.93 13.56
C VAL A 121 -0.66 -2.96 14.50
N SER A 122 0.29 -2.53 15.35
CA SER A 122 0.89 -3.33 16.41
C SER A 122 0.39 -2.94 17.80
N GLY A 123 0.24 -3.91 18.69
CA GLY A 123 -0.04 -3.71 20.11
C GLY A 123 1.25 -3.54 20.91
N GLY A 124 1.98 -2.46 20.67
CA GLY A 124 3.25 -2.13 21.33
C GLY A 124 4.49 -2.75 20.68
N ALA A 125 5.67 -2.29 21.06
CA ALA A 125 6.93 -2.49 20.31
C ALA A 125 7.73 -3.79 20.62
N SER A 126 7.06 -4.89 20.98
CA SER A 126 7.76 -6.16 21.28
C SER A 126 7.80 -7.09 20.07
N ALA A 127 8.80 -7.97 19.97
CA ALA A 127 8.84 -8.99 18.91
C ALA A 127 7.71 -10.04 19.00
N ALA A 128 6.91 -10.01 20.07
CA ALA A 128 5.72 -10.84 20.28
C ALA A 128 4.43 -10.01 20.21
N ALA A 129 4.49 -8.77 19.71
CA ALA A 129 3.35 -7.87 19.72
C ALA A 129 2.19 -8.43 18.88
N PRO A 130 0.94 -8.33 19.36
CA PRO A 130 -0.22 -8.67 18.56
C PRO A 130 -0.33 -7.69 17.40
N ILE A 131 -0.58 -8.18 16.18
CA ILE A 131 -0.76 -7.36 14.98
C ILE A 131 -2.17 -7.60 14.42
N HIS A 132 -2.85 -6.51 14.03
CA HIS A 132 -4.06 -6.56 13.20
C HIS A 132 -3.78 -5.92 11.83
N VAL A 133 -4.39 -6.48 10.80
CA VAL A 133 -4.61 -5.81 9.50
C VAL A 133 -6.07 -5.38 9.45
N LEU A 134 -6.32 -4.10 9.15
CA LEU A 134 -7.63 -3.46 9.05
C LEU A 134 -7.91 -3.17 7.57
N PHE A 135 -9.13 -3.42 7.11
CA PHE A 135 -9.54 -3.23 5.72
C PHE A 135 -10.52 -2.08 5.52
N PHE A 136 -10.40 -1.41 4.38
CA PHE A 136 -11.19 -0.24 4.00
C PHE A 136 -11.62 -0.32 2.53
N HIS A 137 -12.82 0.18 2.23
CA HIS A 137 -13.36 0.35 0.88
C HIS A 137 -14.19 1.63 0.83
N ASP A 138 -14.04 2.45 -0.20
CA ASP A 138 -14.83 3.68 -0.45
C ASP A 138 -15.10 4.54 0.80
N GLY A 139 -14.07 4.79 1.61
CA GLY A 139 -14.20 5.59 2.83
C GLY A 139 -15.01 4.91 3.95
N THR A 140 -14.97 3.58 4.01
CA THR A 140 -15.64 2.80 5.05
C THR A 140 -14.70 1.73 5.60
N TYR A 141 -14.58 1.67 6.93
CA TYR A 141 -13.90 0.57 7.61
C TYR A 141 -14.75 -0.71 7.57
N LEU A 142 -14.15 -1.80 7.09
CA LEU A 142 -14.82 -3.08 6.86
C LEU A 142 -14.61 -4.10 7.99
N GLY A 143 -13.61 -3.89 8.84
CA GLY A 143 -13.20 -4.82 9.90
C GLY A 143 -11.73 -5.25 9.78
N THR A 144 -11.33 -6.16 10.66
CA THR A 144 -10.00 -6.77 10.67
C THR A 144 -9.95 -8.04 9.83
N ALA A 145 -8.75 -8.40 9.36
CA ALA A 145 -8.49 -9.68 8.68
C ALA A 145 -8.81 -10.91 9.55
N THR A 146 -8.69 -10.77 10.87
CA THR A 146 -8.92 -11.81 11.86
C THR A 146 -9.58 -11.21 13.10
N SER A 147 -10.45 -11.98 13.77
CA SER A 147 -11.10 -11.55 15.02
C SER A 147 -10.10 -11.33 16.15
N GLU A 148 -9.10 -12.20 16.24
CA GLU A 148 -7.96 -12.09 17.15
C GLU A 148 -6.72 -11.55 16.41
N PRO A 149 -5.87 -10.72 17.05
CA PRO A 149 -4.60 -10.30 16.48
C PRO A 149 -3.52 -11.37 16.68
N TYR A 150 -2.59 -11.47 15.73
CA TYR A 150 -1.52 -12.47 15.76
C TYR A 150 -0.16 -11.80 15.59
N ALA A 151 0.86 -12.25 16.34
CA ALA A 151 2.23 -11.83 16.12
C ALA A 151 2.76 -12.36 14.78
N PHE A 152 3.80 -11.72 14.24
CA PHE A 152 4.43 -12.11 12.96
C PHE A 152 3.49 -12.08 11.74
N THR A 153 2.44 -11.26 11.80
CA THR A 153 1.52 -10.97 10.70
C THR A 153 2.08 -9.84 9.84
N TYR A 154 2.04 -9.96 8.52
CA TYR A 154 2.45 -8.90 7.59
C TYR A 154 1.69 -8.99 6.26
N VAL A 155 1.41 -7.84 5.64
CA VAL A 155 0.90 -7.81 4.26
C VAL A 155 2.05 -8.20 3.31
N SER A 156 1.83 -9.19 2.45
CA SER A 156 2.86 -9.74 1.56
C SER A 156 2.63 -9.41 0.09
N ALA A 157 1.40 -9.07 -0.31
CA ALA A 157 1.06 -8.53 -1.62
C ALA A 157 -0.26 -7.77 -1.58
N GLU A 158 -0.41 -6.78 -2.44
CA GLU A 158 -1.66 -6.06 -2.67
C GLU A 158 -2.03 -6.00 -4.16
N SER A 159 -3.32 -5.82 -4.42
CA SER A 159 -3.94 -5.68 -5.74
C SER A 159 -5.23 -4.88 -5.60
N ALA A 160 -5.96 -4.64 -6.70
CA ALA A 160 -7.16 -3.80 -6.67
C ALA A 160 -8.23 -4.29 -5.67
N ASP A 161 -8.54 -5.58 -5.69
CA ASP A 161 -9.62 -6.20 -4.89
C ASP A 161 -9.11 -7.13 -3.78
N THR A 162 -7.84 -7.54 -3.82
CA THR A 162 -7.30 -8.59 -2.95
C THR A 162 -6.00 -8.17 -2.25
N ILE A 163 -5.97 -8.33 -0.93
CA ILE A 163 -4.78 -8.19 -0.07
C ILE A 163 -4.35 -9.57 0.43
N SER A 164 -3.08 -9.92 0.25
CA SER A 164 -2.49 -11.14 0.80
C SER A 164 -1.79 -10.85 2.12
N VAL A 165 -2.21 -11.54 3.19
CA VAL A 165 -1.60 -11.43 4.51
C VAL A 165 -0.90 -12.74 4.85
N ASP A 166 0.39 -12.66 5.16
CA ASP A 166 1.20 -13.77 5.64
C ASP A 166 1.12 -13.86 7.16
N TYR A 167 0.84 -15.06 7.66
CA TYR A 167 0.87 -15.39 9.09
C TYR A 167 2.00 -16.38 9.38
N LYS A 168 2.82 -16.05 10.39
CA LYS A 168 3.92 -16.91 10.87
C LYS A 168 3.77 -17.22 12.34
N TRP A 169 4.46 -18.27 12.80
CA TRP A 169 4.40 -18.74 14.19
C TRP A 169 5.73 -19.35 14.64
N LEU A 170 5.93 -19.48 15.95
CA LEU A 170 7.11 -20.17 16.50
C LEU A 170 6.90 -21.69 16.42
N ALA A 171 7.84 -22.42 15.82
CA ALA A 171 7.79 -23.87 15.70
C ALA A 171 8.43 -24.54 16.93
N GLY A 172 7.77 -24.42 18.08
CA GLY A 172 8.29 -24.87 19.39
C GLY A 172 9.05 -23.76 20.11
N ASP A 173 10.08 -24.11 20.88
CA ASP A 173 10.88 -23.19 21.71
C ASP A 173 11.87 -22.32 20.89
N GLU A 174 11.36 -21.58 19.91
CA GLU A 174 12.13 -20.72 19.01
C GLU A 174 12.26 -19.26 19.50
N PRO A 175 13.31 -18.52 19.11
CA PRO A 175 13.42 -17.10 19.42
C PRO A 175 12.50 -16.24 18.54
N PHE A 176 11.81 -15.28 19.16
CA PHE A 176 10.88 -14.33 18.49
C PHE A 176 11.48 -13.55 17.30
N CYS A 177 12.80 -13.44 17.15
CA CYS A 177 13.38 -12.80 15.96
C CYS A 177 13.08 -13.54 14.65
N CYS A 178 12.83 -14.84 14.76
CA CYS A 178 13.15 -15.78 13.71
C CYS A 178 12.17 -16.98 13.67
N PRO A 179 10.83 -16.76 13.65
CA PRO A 179 9.86 -17.85 13.55
C PRO A 179 10.09 -18.69 12.29
N ALA A 180 10.22 -20.02 12.45
CA ALA A 180 10.34 -20.96 11.34
C ALA A 180 8.98 -21.48 10.83
N GLY A 181 7.89 -21.27 11.60
CA GLY A 181 6.53 -21.57 11.17
C GLY A 181 6.05 -20.61 10.09
N GLY A 182 5.39 -21.16 9.07
CA GLY A 182 4.82 -20.41 7.95
C GLY A 182 5.85 -19.83 6.96
N PRO A 183 5.47 -18.81 6.18
CA PRO A 183 4.16 -18.16 6.21
C PRO A 183 3.04 -19.06 5.68
N ALA A 184 1.86 -18.91 6.28
CA ALA A 184 0.59 -19.20 5.61
C ALA A 184 0.09 -17.90 4.99
N THR A 185 0.13 -17.80 3.67
CA THR A 185 -0.40 -16.65 2.91
C THR A 185 -1.90 -16.81 2.74
N ILE A 186 -2.66 -15.86 3.27
CA ILE A 186 -4.13 -15.84 3.26
C ILE A 186 -4.60 -14.68 2.39
N PRO A 187 -5.27 -14.91 1.24
CA PRO A 187 -5.85 -13.85 0.43
C PRO A 187 -7.20 -13.42 1.01
N TYR A 188 -7.33 -12.11 1.21
CA TYR A 188 -8.53 -11.39 1.60
C TYR A 188 -9.04 -10.59 0.41
N THR A 189 -10.19 -10.99 -0.13
CA THR A 189 -10.75 -10.44 -1.38
C THR A 189 -12.06 -9.71 -1.10
N TRP A 190 -12.21 -8.52 -1.66
CA TRP A 190 -13.49 -7.82 -1.72
C TRP A 190 -14.43 -8.52 -2.73
N ASP A 191 -15.58 -9.01 -2.28
CA ASP A 191 -16.54 -9.72 -3.14
C ASP A 191 -17.61 -8.83 -3.78
N GLY A 192 -17.47 -7.50 -3.63
CA GLY A 192 -18.48 -6.50 -3.98
C GLY A 192 -19.48 -6.22 -2.85
N SER A 193 -19.33 -6.80 -1.66
CA SER A 193 -20.16 -6.52 -0.48
C SER A 193 -19.44 -6.66 0.86
N GLN A 194 -18.45 -7.54 0.96
CA GLN A 194 -17.64 -7.78 2.16
C GLN A 194 -16.24 -8.28 1.80
N VAL A 195 -15.32 -8.25 2.78
CA VAL A 195 -14.02 -8.94 2.64
C VAL A 195 -14.21 -10.43 2.95
N VAL A 196 -13.76 -11.29 2.04
CA VAL A 196 -13.80 -12.75 2.17
C VAL A 196 -12.38 -13.27 2.34
N MET A 197 -12.15 -13.94 3.49
CA MET A 197 -10.97 -14.78 3.71
C MET A 197 -11.09 -16.03 2.81
N THR A 198 -10.33 -16.08 1.72
CA THR A 198 -10.52 -17.09 0.66
C THR A 198 -9.99 -18.48 1.01
N VAL A 199 -9.04 -18.58 1.95
CA VAL A 199 -8.54 -19.84 2.53
C VAL A 199 -8.52 -19.72 4.05
N PRO A 200 -8.88 -20.77 4.81
CA PRO A 200 -8.90 -20.68 6.27
C PRO A 200 -7.49 -20.52 6.84
N LEU A 201 -7.37 -19.75 7.93
CA LEU A 201 -6.17 -19.79 8.77
C LEU A 201 -5.81 -21.24 9.17
N PRO A 202 -4.52 -21.60 9.20
CA PRO A 202 -4.07 -22.87 9.78
C PRO A 202 -4.27 -22.87 11.30
N ASP A 203 -4.31 -24.07 11.90
CA ASP A 203 -4.52 -24.20 13.35
C ASP A 203 -3.27 -23.76 14.14
N GLU A 204 -2.09 -23.79 13.54
CA GLU A 204 -0.83 -23.34 14.13
C GLU A 204 -0.75 -21.82 14.41
N VAL A 205 -1.68 -21.03 13.85
CA VAL A 205 -1.81 -19.59 14.10
C VAL A 205 -2.82 -19.29 15.22
N ARG A 206 -3.78 -20.20 15.47
CA ARG A 206 -4.93 -19.96 16.39
C ARG A 206 -4.59 -20.11 17.87
#